data_AF-A0A941AI98-F1
#
_entry.id   AF-A0A941AI98-F1
#
_cell.length_a   1.000
_cell.length_b   1.000
_cell.length_c   1.000
_cell.angle_alpha   90.00
_cell.angle_beta   90.00
_cell.angle_gamma   90.00
#
_symmetry.space_group_name_H-M   'P 1'
#
loop_
_entity.id
_entity.type
_entity.pdbx_description
1 polymer ?
#
loop_
_entity_poly.entity_id
_entity_poly.type
_entity_poly.pdbx_seq_one_letter_code
_entity_poly.pdbx_strand_id
1 'polypeptide(L)'
;MNAAQLMTGLHSPLARGSFDLAAVNGLGDGGCAVYEREGGHRKFLQIELTPGGSVGEIQERLAQGASSLPEIVPGAIGYYFKDRYSKSNSAYAMLVQGRAELNIQLEIGVAGRDNAADVVALMRLIAPKLITDASAVSPGPSGAGRSSGGKRG
;
A
#
# COMPACT_ATOMS: atom_id res chain seq x y z
N MET A 1 -9.48 -21.83 6.30
CA MET A 1 -8.33 -21.37 5.48
C MET A 1 -8.42 -19.85 5.40
N ASN A 2 -7.36 -19.11 5.72
CA ASN A 2 -7.39 -17.64 5.72
C ASN A 2 -6.64 -17.05 4.50
N ALA A 3 -6.85 -15.76 4.22
CA ALA A 3 -6.27 -15.08 3.05
C ALA A 3 -4.73 -15.15 3.01
N ALA A 4 -4.06 -15.07 4.18
CA ALA A 4 -2.61 -15.16 4.25
C ALA A 4 -2.09 -16.54 3.82
N GLN A 5 -2.76 -17.63 4.24
CA GLN A 5 -2.43 -18.99 3.81
C GLN A 5 -2.60 -19.15 2.30
N LEU A 6 -3.70 -18.63 1.75
CA LEU A 6 -3.96 -18.70 0.32
C LEU A 6 -2.89 -17.94 -0.48
N MET A 7 -2.50 -16.74 -0.07
CA MET A 7 -1.54 -15.94 -0.84
C MET A 7 -0.09 -16.44 -0.72
N THR A 8 0.30 -16.94 0.46
CA THR A 8 1.69 -17.33 0.71
C THR A 8 1.96 -18.82 0.51
N GLY A 9 0.90 -19.65 0.43
CA GLY A 9 1.01 -21.11 0.42
C GLY A 9 1.44 -21.72 1.75
N LEU A 10 1.60 -20.91 2.81
CA LEU A 10 2.06 -21.37 4.12
C LEU A 10 0.97 -22.11 4.89
N HIS A 11 1.36 -23.17 5.58
CA HIS A 11 0.53 -23.78 6.62
C HIS A 11 0.76 -23.05 7.95
N SER A 12 -0.30 -22.54 8.57
CA SER A 12 -0.26 -21.77 9.84
C SER A 12 0.76 -20.61 9.88
N PRO A 13 0.64 -19.59 9.01
CA PRO A 13 1.57 -18.47 8.95
C PRO A 13 1.59 -17.65 10.24
N LEU A 14 2.70 -16.93 10.47
CA LEU A 14 2.83 -15.95 11.53
C LEU A 14 2.68 -14.54 10.92
N ALA A 15 1.58 -13.85 11.23
CA ALA A 15 1.40 -12.45 10.84
C ALA A 15 1.74 -11.54 12.01
N ARG A 16 2.53 -10.49 11.77
CA ARG A 16 2.89 -9.47 12.76
C ARG A 16 2.90 -8.09 12.13
N GLY A 17 2.38 -7.10 12.86
CA GLY A 17 2.36 -5.72 12.41
C GLY A 17 1.27 -4.90 13.06
N SER A 18 1.32 -3.60 12.79
CA SER A 18 0.34 -2.61 13.21
C SER A 18 0.43 -1.42 12.28
N PHE A 19 -0.71 -0.76 12.08
CA PHE A 19 -0.80 0.52 11.39
C PHE A 19 -1.24 1.58 12.39
N ASP A 20 -0.50 2.68 12.45
CA ASP A 20 -0.93 3.92 13.09
C ASP A 20 -1.52 4.84 12.03
N LEU A 21 -2.84 4.80 11.90
CA LEU A 21 -3.57 5.64 10.95
C LEU A 21 -3.76 7.08 11.46
N ALA A 22 -3.40 7.35 12.71
CA ALA A 22 -3.52 8.66 13.36
C ALA A 22 -2.15 9.37 13.52
N ALA A 23 -1.12 8.87 12.83
CA ALA A 23 0.24 9.38 12.93
C ALA A 23 0.33 10.90 12.64
N VAL A 24 1.33 11.54 13.24
CA VAL A 24 1.53 13.00 13.24
C VAL A 24 1.57 13.52 11.80
N ASN A 25 0.76 14.54 11.51
CA ASN A 25 0.46 15.13 10.19
C ASN A 25 -0.65 14.46 9.37
N GLY A 26 -1.44 13.54 9.96
CA GLY A 26 -2.60 12.95 9.29
C GLY A 26 -2.22 12.11 8.07
N LEU A 27 -1.05 11.48 8.13
CA LEU A 27 -0.55 10.53 7.14
C LEU A 27 -0.24 9.25 7.89
N GLY A 28 -1.11 8.26 7.75
CA GLY A 28 -0.94 6.96 8.42
C GLY A 28 0.39 6.30 8.07
N ASP A 29 0.92 5.54 9.01
CA ASP A 29 2.20 4.83 8.90
C ASP A 29 2.09 3.43 9.52
N GLY A 30 2.95 2.52 9.10
CA GLY A 30 3.11 1.20 9.70
C GLY A 30 3.08 0.09 8.67
N GLY A 31 3.00 -1.14 9.17
CA GLY A 31 3.13 -2.29 8.29
C GLY A 31 2.71 -3.59 8.93
N CYS A 32 2.51 -4.57 8.07
CA CYS A 32 2.21 -5.94 8.44
C CYS A 32 3.01 -6.88 7.55
N ALA A 33 3.65 -7.86 8.18
CA ALA A 33 4.40 -8.88 7.48
C ALA A 33 3.93 -10.28 7.87
N VAL A 34 3.98 -11.18 6.90
CA VAL A 34 3.66 -12.60 7.05
C VAL A 34 4.94 -13.41 6.92
N TYR A 35 5.18 -14.25 7.91
CA TYR A 35 6.37 -15.08 8.04
C TYR A 35 6.03 -16.55 8.09
N GLU A 36 6.99 -17.37 7.66
CA GLU A 36 7.05 -18.78 8.02
C GLU A 36 7.19 -18.91 9.54
N ARG A 37 6.41 -19.81 10.15
CA ARG A 37 6.42 -19.99 11.60
C ARG A 37 7.62 -20.81 12.07
N GLU A 38 7.99 -21.83 11.31
CA GLU A 38 9.08 -22.76 11.59
C GLU A 38 10.23 -22.55 10.61
N GLY A 39 11.45 -22.95 10.94
CA GLY A 39 12.54 -23.00 9.94
C GLY A 39 13.08 -21.65 9.47
N GLY A 40 13.27 -20.67 10.36
CA GLY A 40 14.10 -19.49 10.10
C GLY A 40 13.36 -18.19 9.82
N HIS A 41 12.05 -18.12 10.05
CA HIS A 41 11.25 -16.88 9.99
C HIS A 41 11.39 -16.10 8.68
N ARG A 42 11.44 -16.81 7.55
CA ARG A 42 11.46 -16.18 6.23
C ARG A 42 10.19 -15.34 6.03
N LYS A 43 10.37 -14.15 5.48
CA LYS A 43 9.27 -13.24 5.14
C LYS A 43 8.68 -13.65 3.78
N PHE A 44 7.37 -13.80 3.72
CA PHE A 44 6.64 -14.16 2.50
C PHE A 44 5.88 -12.98 1.92
N LEU A 45 5.31 -12.15 2.80
CA LEU A 45 4.51 -10.99 2.41
C LEU A 45 4.86 -9.83 3.33
N GLN A 46 4.92 -8.63 2.77
CA GLN A 46 5.02 -7.37 3.49
C GLN A 46 4.01 -6.38 2.91
N ILE A 47 3.34 -5.66 3.78
CA ILE A 47 2.43 -4.58 3.47
C ILE A 47 2.92 -3.38 4.28
N GLU A 48 3.22 -2.28 3.63
CA GLU A 48 3.71 -1.06 4.25
C GLU A 48 2.88 0.12 3.81
N LEU A 49 2.39 0.89 4.77
CA LEU A 49 1.81 2.20 4.57
C LEU A 49 2.86 3.19 5.07
N THR A 50 3.32 4.09 4.22
CA THR A 50 4.32 5.08 4.63
C THR A 50 3.91 6.49 4.19
N PRO A 51 4.30 7.51 4.96
CA PRO A 51 4.26 8.89 4.50
C PRO A 51 5.44 9.13 3.54
N GLY A 52 5.18 9.78 2.41
CA GLY A 52 6.24 10.16 1.46
C GLY A 52 6.04 9.69 0.03
N GLY A 53 4.86 9.18 -0.32
CA GLY A 53 4.56 8.76 -1.68
C GLY A 53 4.82 9.85 -2.72
N SER A 54 5.43 9.44 -3.84
CA SER A 54 5.81 10.33 -4.94
C SER A 54 5.16 9.90 -6.25
N VAL A 55 4.23 10.73 -6.75
CA VAL A 55 3.63 10.52 -8.09
C VAL A 55 4.70 10.47 -9.18
N GLY A 56 5.77 11.27 -9.05
CA GLY A 56 6.88 11.30 -10.00
C GLY A 56 7.62 9.95 -10.06
N GLU A 57 7.85 9.32 -8.92
CA GLU A 57 8.49 7.99 -8.86
C GLU A 57 7.59 6.91 -9.47
N ILE A 58 6.28 6.97 -9.23
CA ILE A 58 5.32 6.06 -9.88
C ILE A 58 5.36 6.23 -11.40
N GLN A 59 5.35 7.46 -11.90
CA GLN A 59 5.41 7.75 -13.34
C GLN A 59 6.72 7.28 -13.98
N GLU A 60 7.85 7.45 -13.28
CA GLU A 60 9.14 6.96 -13.76
C GLU A 60 9.15 5.43 -13.91
N ARG A 61 8.61 4.72 -12.91
CA ARG A 61 8.49 3.25 -12.96
C ARG A 61 7.58 2.77 -14.09
N LEU A 62 6.47 3.46 -14.33
CA LEU A 62 5.60 3.19 -15.47
C LEU A 62 6.34 3.43 -16.79
N ALA A 63 7.12 4.50 -16.91
CA ALA A 63 7.93 4.78 -18.08
C ALA A 63 9.04 3.74 -18.30
N GLN A 64 9.56 3.14 -17.23
CA GLN A 64 10.50 2.01 -17.27
C GLN A 64 9.84 0.66 -17.62
N GLY A 65 8.53 0.64 -17.86
CA GLY A 65 7.79 -0.54 -18.33
C GLY A 65 7.10 -1.35 -17.23
N ALA A 66 6.94 -0.81 -16.02
CA ALA A 66 6.05 -1.40 -15.01
C ALA A 66 4.59 -1.36 -15.50
N SER A 67 3.79 -2.34 -15.08
CA SER A 67 2.37 -2.38 -15.45
C SER A 67 1.57 -1.43 -14.57
N SER A 68 0.68 -0.63 -15.15
CA SER A 68 -0.14 0.30 -14.37
C SER A 68 -1.19 -0.43 -13.55
N LEU A 69 -1.35 -0.05 -12.28
CA LEU A 69 -2.50 -0.48 -11.51
C LEU A 69 -3.78 0.12 -12.11
N PRO A 70 -4.91 -0.61 -12.05
CA PRO A 70 -6.21 0.01 -12.25
C PRO A 70 -6.43 1.10 -11.18
N GLU A 71 -7.36 2.02 -11.42
CA GLU A 71 -7.78 2.96 -10.37
C GLU A 71 -8.47 2.16 -9.25
N ILE A 72 -7.81 2.08 -8.09
CA ILE A 72 -8.29 1.35 -6.90
C ILE A 72 -8.91 2.32 -5.88
N VAL A 73 -8.32 3.51 -5.76
CA VAL A 73 -8.79 4.61 -4.93
C VAL A 73 -8.85 5.85 -5.83
N PRO A 74 -9.91 6.67 -5.78
CA PRO A 74 -10.03 7.84 -6.63
C PRO A 74 -8.80 8.77 -6.55
N GLY A 75 -8.24 9.08 -7.72
CA GLY A 75 -7.05 9.94 -7.84
C GLY A 75 -5.74 9.31 -7.36
N ALA A 76 -5.74 8.02 -6.98
CA ALA A 76 -4.53 7.28 -6.71
C ALA A 76 -3.91 6.74 -7.99
N ILE A 77 -2.59 6.73 -8.05
CA ILE A 77 -1.80 6.19 -9.15
C ILE A 77 -0.88 5.11 -8.61
N GLY A 78 -0.67 4.05 -9.38
CA GLY A 78 0.23 2.99 -8.95
C GLY A 78 0.66 2.07 -10.07
N TYR A 79 1.58 1.18 -9.73
CA TYR A 79 2.08 0.17 -10.64
C TYR A 79 2.21 -1.17 -9.93
N TYR A 80 2.34 -2.23 -10.71
CA TYR A 80 2.69 -3.55 -10.22
C TYR A 80 3.64 -4.24 -11.19
N PHE A 81 4.42 -5.19 -10.67
CA PHE A 81 5.28 -6.01 -11.49
C PHE A 81 5.58 -7.34 -10.81
N LYS A 82 5.87 -8.35 -11.63
CA LYS A 82 6.56 -9.56 -11.18
C LYS A 82 8.05 -9.37 -11.39
N ASP A 83 8.85 -9.66 -10.38
CA ASP A 83 10.30 -9.70 -10.55
C ASP A 83 10.66 -10.94 -11.38
N ARG A 84 11.13 -10.69 -12.62
CA ARG A 84 11.50 -11.73 -13.57
C ARG A 84 12.85 -12.37 -13.25
N TYR A 85 13.66 -11.74 -12.41
CA TYR A 85 14.98 -12.22 -11.99
C TYR A 85 14.92 -12.97 -10.66
N SER A 86 13.84 -12.80 -9.88
CA SER A 86 13.63 -13.54 -8.65
C SER A 86 13.35 -15.03 -8.90
N LYS A 87 14.14 -15.88 -8.25
CA LYS A 87 13.89 -17.34 -8.17
C LYS A 87 12.71 -17.67 -7.24
N SER A 88 12.22 -16.70 -6.47
CA SER A 88 11.16 -16.86 -5.47
C SER A 88 9.78 -16.46 -5.98
N ASN A 89 9.61 -16.21 -7.29
CA ASN A 89 8.35 -15.73 -7.88
C ASN A 89 7.82 -14.42 -7.25
N SER A 90 8.72 -13.54 -6.85
CA SER A 90 8.35 -12.30 -6.14
C SER A 90 7.50 -11.37 -7.02
N ALA A 91 6.57 -10.68 -6.40
CA ALA A 91 5.70 -9.71 -7.06
C ALA A 91 5.43 -8.52 -6.14
N TYR A 92 5.26 -7.35 -6.74
CA TYR A 92 5.16 -6.09 -6.02
C TYR A 92 4.04 -5.24 -6.60
N ALA A 93 3.34 -4.52 -5.74
CA ALA A 93 2.36 -3.51 -6.12
C ALA A 93 2.54 -2.27 -5.24
N MET A 94 2.55 -1.09 -5.86
CA MET A 94 2.70 0.19 -5.18
C MET A 94 1.60 1.14 -5.62
N LEU A 95 0.97 1.82 -4.67
CA LEU A 95 -0.12 2.76 -4.89
C LEU A 95 0.11 4.03 -4.07
N VAL A 96 0.00 5.18 -4.71
CA VAL A 96 0.18 6.49 -4.09
C VAL A 96 -1.10 7.32 -4.25
N GLN A 97 -1.56 7.93 -3.16
CA GLN A 97 -2.58 8.97 -3.17
C GLN A 97 -2.08 10.17 -2.35
N GLY A 98 -1.82 11.30 -3.02
CA GLY A 98 -1.21 12.45 -2.35
C GLY A 98 0.18 12.08 -1.79
N ARG A 99 0.31 12.11 -0.46
CA ARG A 99 1.54 11.72 0.26
C ARG A 99 1.49 10.33 0.88
N ALA A 100 0.34 9.66 0.84
CA ALA A 100 0.20 8.31 1.36
C ALA A 100 0.67 7.31 0.30
N GLU A 101 1.59 6.43 0.68
CA GLU A 101 2.08 5.33 -0.15
C GLU A 101 1.74 4.00 0.50
N LEU A 102 1.13 3.11 -0.27
CA LEU A 102 0.92 1.73 0.11
C LEU A 102 1.73 0.82 -0.81
N ASN A 103 2.58 0.01 -0.20
CA ASN A 103 3.44 -0.96 -0.85
C ASN A 103 3.06 -2.37 -0.40
N ILE A 104 2.89 -3.29 -1.35
CA ILE A 104 2.68 -4.71 -1.14
C ILE A 104 3.81 -5.46 -1.81
N GLN A 105 4.56 -6.21 -1.01
CA GLN A 105 5.70 -6.99 -1.45
C GLN A 105 5.45 -8.47 -1.15
N LEU A 106 5.17 -9.26 -2.19
CA LEU A 106 5.17 -10.71 -2.11
C LEU A 106 6.60 -11.18 -2.39
N GLU A 107 7.34 -11.45 -1.33
CA GLU A 107 8.76 -11.83 -1.35
C GLU A 107 8.95 -13.25 -1.88
N ILE A 108 8.04 -14.15 -1.48
CA ILE A 108 8.04 -15.56 -1.90
C ILE A 108 6.64 -15.89 -2.40
N GLY A 109 6.50 -15.95 -3.72
CA GLY A 109 5.27 -16.28 -4.42
C GLY A 109 5.06 -17.78 -4.58
N VAL A 110 3.80 -18.17 -4.78
CA VAL A 110 3.41 -19.57 -4.99
C VAL A 110 3.68 -19.97 -6.44
N ALA A 111 4.36 -21.10 -6.65
CA ALA A 111 4.66 -21.60 -7.98
C ALA A 111 3.38 -21.92 -8.77
N GLY A 112 3.38 -21.62 -10.07
CA GLY A 112 2.23 -21.85 -10.96
C GLY A 112 1.08 -20.84 -10.81
N ARG A 113 1.19 -19.85 -9.91
CA ARG A 113 0.21 -18.76 -9.76
C ARG A 113 0.63 -17.47 -10.44
N ASP A 114 -0.38 -16.69 -10.81
CA ASP A 114 -0.18 -15.30 -11.20
C ASP A 114 -0.01 -14.42 -9.96
N ASN A 115 1.22 -14.46 -9.43
CA ASN A 115 1.61 -13.69 -8.25
C ASN A 115 1.46 -12.17 -8.44
N ALA A 116 1.53 -11.68 -9.70
CA ALA A 116 1.27 -10.28 -10.01
C ALA A 116 -0.22 -9.94 -9.87
N ALA A 117 -1.11 -10.79 -10.38
CA ALA A 117 -2.55 -10.63 -10.16
C ALA A 117 -2.92 -10.74 -8.67
N ASP A 118 -2.23 -11.60 -7.91
CA ASP A 118 -2.47 -11.78 -6.47
C ASP A 118 -2.14 -10.49 -5.68
N VAL A 119 -1.02 -9.82 -5.93
CA VAL A 119 -0.70 -8.55 -5.26
C VAL A 119 -1.64 -7.41 -5.68
N VAL A 120 -2.12 -7.40 -6.93
CA VAL A 120 -3.13 -6.44 -7.40
C VAL A 120 -4.48 -6.68 -6.69
N ALA A 121 -4.88 -7.93 -6.54
CA ALA A 121 -6.10 -8.29 -5.83
C ALA A 121 -6.02 -7.91 -4.35
N LEU A 122 -4.86 -8.12 -3.71
CA LEU A 122 -4.64 -7.68 -2.33
C LEU A 122 -4.68 -6.15 -2.21
N MET A 123 -4.03 -5.44 -3.14
CA MET A 123 -4.08 -3.98 -3.18
C MET A 123 -5.52 -3.47 -3.25
N ARG A 124 -6.33 -4.05 -4.13
CA ARG A 124 -7.77 -3.74 -4.26
C ARG A 124 -8.54 -3.96 -2.96
N LEU A 125 -8.18 -4.98 -2.19
CA LEU A 125 -8.86 -5.32 -0.95
C LEU A 125 -8.54 -4.36 0.19
N ILE A 126 -7.26 -3.97 0.35
CA ILE A 126 -6.81 -3.25 1.55
C ILE A 126 -6.62 -1.74 1.33
N ALA A 127 -6.27 -1.31 0.11
CA ALA A 127 -5.96 0.09 -0.18
C ALA A 127 -7.14 1.04 0.08
N PRO A 128 -8.40 0.73 -0.32
CA PRO A 128 -9.51 1.63 -0.07
C PRO A 128 -9.71 1.96 1.39
N LYS A 129 -9.36 1.04 2.30
CA LYS A 129 -9.41 1.29 3.74
C LYS A 129 -8.19 2.05 4.23
N LEU A 130 -6.98 1.53 3.98
CA LEU A 130 -5.75 2.08 4.54
C LEU A 130 -5.44 3.50 4.02
N ILE A 131 -5.63 3.74 2.73
CA ILE A 131 -5.37 5.04 2.12
C ILE A 131 -6.46 6.05 2.48
N THR A 132 -7.75 5.66 2.47
CA THR A 132 -8.84 6.58 2.83
C THR A 132 -8.78 6.96 4.30
N ASP A 133 -8.57 5.99 5.21
CA ASP A 133 -8.49 6.25 6.64
C ASP A 133 -7.28 7.14 6.98
N ALA A 134 -6.13 6.90 6.33
CA ALA A 134 -4.96 7.78 6.45
C ALA A 134 -5.26 9.21 5.96
N SER A 135 -5.89 9.34 4.80
CA SER A 135 -6.20 10.66 4.19
C SER A 135 -7.32 11.43 4.90
N ALA A 136 -8.22 10.74 5.62
CA ALA A 136 -9.34 11.36 6.33
C ALA A 136 -8.91 12.20 7.55
N VAL A 137 -7.70 11.99 8.08
CA VAL A 137 -7.17 12.68 9.27
C VAL A 137 -6.41 13.96 8.91
N SER A 138 -6.38 14.36 7.64
CA SER A 138 -5.90 15.69 7.24
C SER A 138 -7.08 16.69 7.20
N PRO A 139 -7.44 17.37 8.31
CA PRO A 139 -8.20 18.60 8.18
C PRO A 139 -7.28 19.59 7.48
N GLY A 140 -7.65 20.01 6.27
CA GLY A 140 -7.08 21.23 5.70
C GLY A 140 -7.19 22.37 6.72
N PRO A 141 -6.30 23.38 6.69
CA PRO A 141 -6.39 24.51 7.59
C PRO A 141 -7.81 25.07 7.48
N SER A 142 -8.56 24.94 8.57
CA SER A 142 -9.92 25.45 8.69
C SER A 142 -9.84 26.96 8.56
N GLY A 143 -10.06 27.46 7.34
CA GLY A 143 -10.33 28.85 7.04
C GLY A 143 -11.72 29.22 7.56
N ALA A 144 -11.93 29.14 8.87
CA ALA A 144 -13.11 29.63 9.55
C ALA A 144 -12.82 31.01 10.13
N GLY A 145 -13.22 32.04 9.39
CA GLY A 145 -13.82 33.23 9.97
C GLY A 145 -12.90 34.37 10.42
N ARG A 146 -12.81 35.40 9.58
CA ARG A 146 -13.15 36.75 10.05
C ARG A 146 -13.71 37.60 8.91
N SER A 147 -15.04 37.64 8.85
CA SER A 147 -15.78 38.69 8.17
C SER A 147 -15.52 40.00 8.90
N SER A 148 -14.76 40.92 8.30
CA SER A 148 -14.70 42.31 8.74
C SER A 148 -15.67 43.13 7.89
N GLY A 149 -16.86 43.38 8.45
CA GLY A 149 -17.78 44.38 7.93
C GLY A 149 -17.15 45.77 8.03
N GLY A 150 -16.84 46.37 6.88
CA GLY A 150 -16.49 47.78 6.76
C GLY A 150 -17.74 48.59 6.41
N LYS A 151 -18.39 49.17 7.42
CA LYS A 151 -19.47 50.15 7.22
C LYS A 151 -18.83 51.51 6.97
N ARG A 152 -19.34 52.18 5.93
CA ARG A 152 -18.99 53.55 5.51
C ARG A 152 -19.13 54.55 6.66
N GLY A 153 -18.18 55.49 6.71
CA GLY A 153 -18.23 56.76 7.43
C GLY A 153 -17.53 57.80 6.56
#